data_AF-A0A1K1MKE6-F1
#
_entry.id   AF-A0A1K1MKE6-F1
#
_cell.length_a   1.000
_cell.length_b   1.000
_cell.length_c   1.000
_cell.angle_alpha   90.00
_cell.angle_beta   90.00
_cell.angle_gamma   90.00
#
_symmetry.space_group_name_H-M   'P 1'
#
loop_
_entity.id
_entity.type
_entity.pdbx_description
1 polymer ?
#
loop_
_entity_poly.entity_id
_entity_poly.type
_entity_poly.pdbx_seq_one_letter_code
_entity_poly.pdbx_strand_id
1 'polypeptide(L)'
;MNTNIKVRTFLAELRKFLPEKTIYVALSSLPEDIFDKEENVNVPCFENDAEVQEFIKSNALEDPENLMNFFLKPYYDSLEDEINAILKDMEESERSRSEIESVTYDLEYMSIYG
;
A
#
# COMPACT_ATOMS: atom_id res chain seq x y z
N MET A 1 0.47 5.95 17.23
CA MET A 1 0.20 4.52 17.52
C MET A 1 -1.05 4.14 16.75
N ASN A 2 -0.88 3.69 15.51
CA ASN A 2 -2.01 3.29 14.68
C ASN A 2 -2.55 1.95 15.16
N THR A 3 -3.65 2.01 15.90
CA THR A 3 -4.36 0.84 16.42
C THR A 3 -5.24 0.27 15.31
N ASN A 4 -4.64 -0.35 14.28
CA ASN A 4 -5.40 -1.14 13.34
C ASN A 4 -5.89 -2.41 14.05
N ILE A 5 -7.10 -2.33 14.61
CA ILE A 5 -7.70 -3.38 15.47
C ILE A 5 -7.74 -4.72 14.73
N LYS A 6 -8.01 -4.71 13.42
CA LYS A 6 -8.06 -5.90 12.58
C LYS A 6 -6.73 -6.64 12.56
N VAL A 7 -5.62 -5.92 12.39
CA VAL A 7 -4.26 -6.49 12.40
C VAL A 7 -3.92 -7.09 13.76
N ARG A 8 -4.29 -6.40 14.85
CA ARG A 8 -4.04 -6.92 16.20
C ARG A 8 -4.82 -8.21 16.46
N THR A 9 -6.07 -8.27 16.03
CA THR A 9 -6.90 -9.48 16.14
C THR A 9 -6.32 -10.61 15.29
N PHE A 10 -5.97 -10.33 14.03
CA PHE A 10 -5.35 -11.31 13.14
C PHE A 10 -4.04 -11.86 13.70
N LEU A 11 -3.15 -11.00 14.23
CA LEU A 11 -1.91 -11.44 14.87
C LEU A 11 -2.16 -12.25 16.14
N ALA A 12 -3.22 -11.94 16.90
CA ALA A 12 -3.61 -12.73 18.06
C ALA A 12 -4.08 -14.14 17.66
N GLU A 13 -4.82 -14.26 16.57
CA GLU A 13 -5.22 -15.56 15.99
C GLU A 13 -4.01 -16.35 15.47
N LEU A 14 -3.10 -15.70 14.75
CA LEU A 14 -1.87 -16.34 14.27
C LEU A 14 -0.99 -16.86 15.40
N ARG A 15 -0.89 -16.13 16.52
CA ARG A 15 -0.10 -16.54 17.71
C ARG A 15 -0.58 -17.84 18.35
N LYS A 16 -1.82 -18.26 18.11
CA LYS A 16 -2.34 -19.54 18.60
C LYS A 16 -1.65 -20.73 17.91
N PHE A 17 -1.19 -20.55 16.67
CA PHE A 17 -0.72 -21.63 15.81
C PHE A 17 0.74 -21.46 15.34
N LEU A 18 1.23 -20.22 15.23
CA LEU A 18 2.58 -19.92 14.78
C LEU A 18 3.51 -19.61 15.97
N PRO A 19 4.79 -19.99 15.89
CA PRO A 19 5.79 -19.60 16.87
C PRO A 19 5.93 -18.09 16.97
N GLU A 20 6.05 -17.56 18.18
CA GLU A 20 6.24 -16.13 18.42
C GLU A 20 7.48 -15.57 17.70
N LYS A 21 8.54 -16.38 17.59
CA LYS A 21 9.75 -16.05 16.83
C LYS A 21 9.45 -15.78 15.35
N THR A 22 8.63 -16.62 14.70
CA THR A 22 8.27 -16.47 13.28
C THR A 22 7.54 -15.15 13.07
N ILE A 23 6.56 -14.86 13.91
CA ILE A 23 5.77 -13.62 13.86
C ILE A 23 6.67 -12.40 14.09
N TYR A 24 7.57 -12.47 15.09
CA TYR A 24 8.48 -11.38 15.41
C TYR A 24 9.43 -11.07 14.24
N VAL A 25 10.05 -12.09 13.65
CA VAL A 25 10.98 -11.92 12.51
C VAL A 25 10.27 -11.27 11.33
N ALA A 26 9.08 -11.76 10.98
CA ALA A 26 8.29 -11.20 9.89
C ALA A 26 7.95 -9.73 10.15
N LEU A 27 7.39 -9.41 11.33
CA LEU A 27 7.00 -8.05 11.68
C LEU A 27 8.18 -7.09 11.80
N SER A 28 9.32 -7.54 12.31
CA SER A 28 10.54 -6.72 12.43
C SER A 28 11.16 -6.33 11.10
N SER A 29 10.80 -7.04 10.03
CA SER A 29 11.30 -6.79 8.67
C SER A 29 10.39 -5.87 7.87
N LEU A 30 9.22 -5.49 8.42
CA LEU A 30 8.27 -4.61 7.76
C LEU A 30 8.63 -3.13 7.99
N PRO A 31 8.32 -2.25 7.02
CA PRO A 31 8.36 -0.79 7.20
C PRO A 31 7.51 -0.33 8.39
N GLU A 32 7.95 0.72 9.10
CA GLU A 32 7.26 1.23 10.30
C GLU A 32 5.87 1.79 9.99
N ASP A 33 5.67 2.30 8.77
CA ASP A 33 4.47 2.94 8.25
C ASP A 33 3.47 1.95 7.62
N ILE A 34 3.81 0.66 7.54
CA ILE A 34 2.96 -0.34 6.86
C ILE A 34 1.55 -0.44 7.47
N PHE A 35 1.44 -0.22 8.77
CA PHE A 35 0.17 -0.28 9.50
C PHE A 35 -0.48 1.08 9.68
N ASP A 36 0.06 2.15 9.07
CA ASP A 36 -0.45 3.50 9.27
C ASP A 36 -1.73 3.82 8.50
N LYS A 37 -1.93 3.17 7.35
CA LYS A 37 -3.14 3.30 6.56
C LYS A 37 -3.91 1.97 6.59
N GLU A 38 -5.23 2.03 6.73
CA GLU A 38 -6.06 0.81 6.71
C GLU A 38 -6.05 0.12 5.34
N GLU A 39 -5.87 0.88 4.27
CA GLU A 39 -5.79 0.37 2.89
C GLU A 39 -4.53 -0.47 2.62
N ASN A 40 -3.45 -0.21 3.36
CA ASN A 40 -2.20 -0.96 3.26
C ASN A 40 -2.30 -2.39 3.82
N VAL A 41 -3.42 -2.75 4.47
CA VAL A 41 -3.54 -4.00 5.20
C VAL A 41 -4.85 -4.71 4.90
N ASN A 42 -4.77 -5.78 4.10
CA ASN A 42 -5.89 -6.65 3.80
C ASN A 42 -5.81 -7.94 4.63
N VAL A 43 -6.28 -7.90 5.88
CA VAL A 43 -6.32 -9.07 6.76
C VAL A 43 -7.70 -9.75 6.74
N PRO A 44 -7.77 -11.08 6.54
CA PRO A 44 -9.01 -11.82 6.64
C PRO A 44 -9.53 -11.86 8.09
N CYS A 45 -10.86 -11.93 8.23
CA CYS A 45 -11.52 -12.23 9.48
C CYS A 45 -11.89 -13.71 9.48
N PHE A 46 -11.50 -14.44 10.52
CA PHE A 46 -11.80 -15.87 10.65
C PHE A 46 -12.94 -16.08 11.64
N GLU A 47 -13.84 -16.99 11.34
CA GLU A 47 -14.94 -17.36 12.23
C GLU A 47 -14.53 -18.44 13.24
N ASN A 48 -13.51 -19.23 12.91
CA ASN A 48 -13.04 -20.32 13.74
C ASN A 48 -11.53 -20.62 13.57
N ASP A 49 -10.98 -21.31 14.57
CA ASP A 49 -9.58 -21.74 14.63
C ASP A 49 -9.16 -22.65 13.46
N ALA A 50 -10.09 -23.39 12.84
CA ALA A 50 -9.78 -24.28 11.72
C ALA A 50 -9.49 -23.50 10.43
N GLU A 51 -10.23 -22.42 10.18
CA GLU A 51 -9.99 -21.49 9.07
C GLU A 51 -8.61 -20.83 9.19
N VAL A 52 -8.20 -20.46 10.41
CA VAL A 52 -6.87 -19.89 10.67
C VAL A 52 -5.78 -20.89 10.27
N GLN A 53 -5.92 -22.16 10.68
CA GLN A 53 -4.95 -23.20 10.33
C GLN A 53 -4.92 -23.50 8.83
N GLU A 54 -6.08 -23.54 8.18
CA GLU A 54 -6.16 -23.76 6.73
C GLU A 54 -5.51 -22.59 5.99
N PHE A 55 -5.74 -21.36 6.44
CA PHE A 55 -5.12 -20.16 5.88
C PHE A 55 -3.60 -20.16 6.04
N ILE A 56 -3.10 -20.48 7.23
CA ILE A 56 -1.66 -20.59 7.50
C ILE A 56 -1.02 -21.61 6.56
N LYS A 57 -1.62 -22.78 6.40
CA LYS A 57 -1.10 -23.84 5.52
C LYS A 57 -1.16 -23.45 4.05
N SER A 58 -2.28 -22.89 3.60
CA SER A 58 -2.51 -22.54 2.20
C SER A 58 -1.56 -21.44 1.73
N ASN A 59 -1.18 -20.53 2.63
CA ASN A 59 -0.27 -19.42 2.34
C ASN A 59 1.16 -19.67 2.86
N ALA A 60 1.45 -20.87 3.38
CA ALA A 60 2.75 -21.24 3.96
C ALA A 60 3.30 -20.20 4.96
N LEU A 61 2.44 -19.66 5.83
CA LEU A 61 2.79 -18.60 6.80
C LEU A 61 3.65 -19.10 7.98
N GLU A 62 3.96 -20.39 7.99
CA GLU A 62 4.96 -20.98 8.87
C GLU A 62 6.37 -20.42 8.56
N ASP A 63 6.58 -19.97 7.32
CA ASP A 63 7.77 -19.25 6.90
C ASP A 63 7.59 -17.73 7.15
N PRO A 64 8.52 -17.08 7.89
CA PRO A 64 8.44 -15.64 8.14
C PRO A 64 8.48 -14.80 6.86
N GLU A 65 9.12 -15.25 5.79
CA GLU A 65 9.17 -14.52 4.52
C GLU A 65 7.77 -14.45 3.86
N ASN A 66 7.01 -15.53 3.93
CA ASN A 66 5.64 -15.55 3.39
C ASN A 66 4.71 -14.65 4.20
N LEU A 67 4.85 -14.66 5.53
CA LEU A 67 4.10 -13.76 6.40
C LEU A 67 4.46 -12.28 6.16
N MET A 68 5.74 -11.98 5.92
CA MET A 68 6.19 -10.65 5.54
C MET A 68 5.61 -10.22 4.18
N ASN A 69 5.72 -11.08 3.17
CA ASN A 69 5.21 -10.82 1.82
C ASN A 69 3.69 -10.59 1.80
N PHE A 70 2.94 -11.25 2.69
CA PHE A 70 1.50 -11.03 2.85
C PHE A 70 1.17 -9.58 3.22
N PHE A 71 1.94 -8.95 4.11
CA PHE A 71 1.74 -7.55 4.47
C PHE A 71 2.34 -6.58 3.44
N LEU A 72 3.47 -6.92 2.84
CA LEU A 72 4.15 -6.05 1.87
C LEU A 72 3.38 -5.86 0.57
N LYS A 73 2.66 -6.88 0.11
CA LYS A 73 1.94 -6.82 -1.16
C LYS A 73 0.92 -5.66 -1.23
N PRO A 74 -0.09 -5.57 -0.34
CA PRO A 74 -1.04 -4.45 -0.37
C PRO A 74 -0.36 -3.09 -0.12
N TYR A 75 0.73 -3.06 0.64
CA TYR A 75 1.52 -1.84 0.84
C TYR A 75 2.19 -1.35 -0.46
N TYR A 76 2.80 -2.26 -1.23
CA TYR A 76 3.40 -1.90 -2.52
C TYR A 76 2.35 -1.52 -3.56
N ASP A 77 1.21 -2.21 -3.58
CA ASP A 77 0.09 -1.86 -4.46
C ASP A 77 -0.38 -0.42 -4.17
N SER A 78 -0.54 -0.04 -2.88
CA SER A 78 -0.89 1.34 -2.50
C SER A 78 0.19 2.36 -2.87
N LEU A 79 1.47 2.02 -2.68
CA LEU A 79 2.58 2.91 -3.06
C LEU A 79 2.63 3.14 -4.58
N GLU A 80 2.39 2.09 -5.37
CA GLU A 80 2.36 2.19 -6.82
C GLU A 80 1.21 3.11 -7.28
N ASP A 81 0.03 2.98 -6.68
CA ASP A 81 -1.10 3.86 -6.94
C ASP A 81 -0.79 5.34 -6.59
N GLU A 82 -0.15 5.58 -5.44
CA GLU A 82 0.27 6.93 -5.03
C GLU A 82 1.30 7.53 -6.00
N ILE A 83 2.31 6.75 -6.40
CA ILE A 83 3.32 7.18 -7.38
C ILE A 83 2.66 7.51 -8.73
N ASN A 84 1.77 6.64 -9.21
CA ASN A 84 1.07 6.84 -10.47
C ASN A 84 0.17 8.08 -10.44
N ALA A 85 -0.49 8.36 -9.32
CA ALA A 85 -1.30 9.57 -9.15
C ALA A 85 -0.45 10.84 -9.23
N ILE A 86 0.73 10.85 -8.60
CA ILE A 86 1.67 11.99 -8.64
C ILE A 86 2.22 12.19 -10.06
N LEU A 87 2.63 11.11 -10.74
CA LEU A 87 3.14 11.21 -12.10
C LEU A 87 2.09 11.76 -13.07
N LYS A 88 0.84 11.33 -12.92
CA LYS A 88 -0.27 11.84 -13.73
C LYS A 88 -0.54 13.32 -13.49
N ASP A 89 -0.52 13.77 -12.24
CA ASP A 89 -0.69 15.20 -11.89
C ASP A 89 0.44 16.06 -12.47
N MET A 90 1.68 15.56 -12.46
CA MET A 90 2.82 16.22 -13.10
C MET A 90 2.65 16.35 -14.61
N GLU A 91 2.22 15.28 -15.30
CA GLU A 91 1.94 15.32 -16.75
C GLU A 91 0.82 16.31 -17.10
N GLU A 92 -0.25 16.36 -16.30
CA GLU A 92 -1.35 17.30 -16.50
C GLU A 92 -0.92 18.76 -16.25
N SER A 93 -0.03 18.99 -15.27
CA SER A 93 0.53 20.31 -14.97
C SER A 93 1.45 20.82 -16.09
N GLU A 94 2.34 19.98 -16.62
CA GLU A 94 3.19 20.36 -17.75
C GLU A 94 2.38 20.63 -19.03
N ARG A 95 1.33 19.83 -19.27
CA ARG A 95 0.43 20.03 -20.42
C ARG A 95 -0.36 21.33 -20.31
N SER A 96 -0.89 21.62 -19.13
CA SER A 96 -1.62 22.88 -18.87
C SER A 96 -0.72 24.11 -19.03
N ARG A 97 0.54 24.02 -18.59
CA ARG A 97 1.54 25.09 -18.76
C ARG A 97 1.89 25.33 -20.23
N SER A 98 2.04 24.26 -21.00
CA SER A 98 2.35 24.31 -22.43
C SER A 98 1.21 24.93 -23.27
N GLU A 99 -0.05 24.64 -22.91
CA GLU A 99 -1.23 25.20 -23.57
C GLU A 99 -1.38 26.70 -23.27
N ILE A 100 -1.11 27.14 -22.05
CA ILE A 100 -1.11 28.57 -21.69
C ILE A 100 0.01 29.31 -22.44
N GLU A 101 1.21 28.73 -22.52
CA GLU A 101 2.35 29.35 -23.20
C GLU A 101 2.08 29.52 -24.70
N SER A 102 1.51 28.50 -25.36
CA SER A 102 1.13 28.60 -26.78
C SER A 102 0.03 29.63 -27.06
N VAL A 103 -0.99 29.73 -26.20
CA VAL A 103 -2.03 30.76 -26.31
C VAL A 103 -1.48 32.18 -26.11
N THR A 104 -0.53 32.36 -25.18
CA THR A 104 0.10 33.67 -24.95
C THR A 104 0.98 34.12 -26.12
N TYR A 105 1.72 33.20 -26.74
CA TYR A 105 2.52 33.51 -27.93
C TYR A 105 1.64 33.96 -29.11
N ASP A 106 0.50 33.30 -29.34
CA ASP A 106 -0.43 33.68 -30.40
C ASP A 106 -1.08 35.06 -30.16
N LEU A 107 -1.41 35.38 -28.90
CA LEU A 107 -2.00 36.67 -28.51
C LEU A 107 -1.03 37.86 -28.63
N GLU A 108 0.25 37.66 -28.29
CA GLU A 108 1.28 38.69 -28.47
C GLU A 108 1.54 38.97 -29.95
N TYR A 109 1.57 37.93 -30.79
CA TYR A 109 1.76 38.08 -32.24
C TYR A 109 0.59 38.82 -32.90
N MET A 110 -0.65 38.63 -32.44
CA MET A 110 -1.81 39.35 -32.96
C MET A 110 -1.89 40.82 -32.48
N SER A 111 -1.33 41.15 -31.32
CA SER A 111 -1.36 42.52 -30.79
C SER A 111 -0.28 43.43 -31.38
N ILE A 112 0.80 42.88 -31.95
CA ILE A 112 1.91 43.65 -32.52
C ILE A 112 1.66 44.00 -34.01
N TYR A 113 0.83 43.23 -34.71
CA TYR A 113 0.57 43.40 -36.15
C TYR A 113 -0.89 43.77 -36.50
N GLY A 114 -1.70 44.11 -35.50
CA GLY A 114 -3.09 44.59 -35.64
C GLY A 114 -3.21 46.11 -35.65
#